data_AF-A0A370HZE8-F1
#
_entry.id   AF-A0A370HZE8-F1
#
_cell.length_a   1.000
_cell.length_b   1.000
_cell.length_c   1.000
_cell.angle_alpha   90.00
_cell.angle_beta   90.00
_cell.angle_gamma   90.00
#
_symmetry.space_group_name_H-M   'P 1'
#
loop_
_entity.id
_entity.type
_entity.pdbx_description
1 polymer ?
#
loop_
_entity_poly.entity_id
_entity_poly.type
_entity_poly.pdbx_seq_one_letter_code
_entity_poly.pdbx_strand_id
1 'polypeptide(L)'
;MPADEFRAAVAERIAQSAWVIDGNYHGKLGDLVWSRADTVVWLDLPRPLVMRQIITRTVGRALTGRELWNGNREDWRNMLSLDPERSVIMWAWTTHARNRARYLAAQADPAYRHLEFIRARSHRETAAFLAGCAGHE
;
A
#
# COMPACT_ATOMS: atom_id res chain seq x y z
N MET A 1 -14.04 9.50 -10.72
CA MET A 1 -14.76 10.04 -9.55
C MET A 1 -14.04 11.28 -9.05
N PRO A 2 -14.73 12.42 -8.92
CA PRO A 2 -14.25 13.63 -8.26
C PRO A 2 -13.68 13.36 -6.86
N ALA A 3 -12.74 14.19 -6.40
CA ALA A 3 -12.06 13.99 -5.13
C ALA A 3 -13.02 14.05 -3.92
N ASP A 4 -14.00 14.96 -3.94
CA ASP A 4 -14.96 15.13 -2.85
C ASP A 4 -15.94 13.96 -2.75
N GLU A 5 -16.41 13.45 -3.89
CA GLU A 5 -17.27 12.25 -3.94
C GLU A 5 -16.52 11.03 -3.41
N PHE A 6 -15.25 10.86 -3.78
CA PHE A 6 -14.41 9.81 -3.22
C PHE A 6 -14.24 9.94 -1.71
N ARG A 7 -13.97 11.17 -1.22
CA ARG A 7 -13.80 11.44 0.20
C ARG A 7 -15.07 11.12 1.00
N ALA A 8 -16.23 11.52 0.49
CA ALA A 8 -17.52 11.22 1.11
C ALA A 8 -17.79 9.70 1.15
N ALA A 9 -17.55 9.00 0.03
CA ALA A 9 -17.74 7.56 -0.06
C ALA A 9 -16.80 6.76 0.86
N VAL A 10 -15.60 7.27 1.14
CA VAL A 10 -14.71 6.67 2.14
C VAL A 10 -15.19 6.99 3.54
N ALA A 11 -15.59 8.24 3.83
CA ALA A 11 -16.06 8.66 5.14
C ALA A 11 -17.25 7.80 5.63
N GLU A 12 -18.18 7.48 4.74
CA GLU A 12 -19.32 6.60 5.03
C GLU A 12 -18.86 5.16 5.39
N ARG A 13 -17.89 4.61 4.65
CA ARG A 13 -17.36 3.26 4.90
C ARG A 13 -16.63 3.15 6.23
N ILE A 14 -15.80 4.14 6.57
CA ILE A 14 -15.05 4.16 7.84
C ILE A 14 -15.90 4.60 9.05
N ALA A 15 -17.18 4.93 8.84
CA ALA A 15 -18.14 5.16 9.92
C ALA A 15 -18.73 3.85 10.46
N GLN A 16 -18.57 2.74 9.75
CA GLN A 16 -19.00 1.41 10.19
C GLN A 16 -18.16 0.92 11.38
N SER A 17 -18.69 -0.04 12.14
CA SER A 17 -18.03 -0.59 13.33
C SER A 17 -16.79 -1.43 13.03
N ALA A 18 -16.71 -2.02 11.84
CA ALA A 18 -15.57 -2.82 11.40
C ALA A 18 -15.32 -2.56 9.92
N TRP A 19 -14.07 -2.24 9.57
CA TRP A 19 -13.69 -1.97 8.20
C TRP A 19 -12.19 -2.22 8.02
N VAL A 20 -11.81 -2.52 6.78
CA VAL A 20 -10.41 -2.60 6.35
C VAL A 20 -10.28 -1.77 5.08
N ILE A 21 -9.24 -0.95 5.00
CA ILE A 21 -8.87 -0.23 3.78
C ILE A 21 -7.44 -0.60 3.43
N ASP A 22 -7.23 -1.05 2.20
CA ASP A 22 -5.91 -1.19 1.62
C ASP A 22 -5.62 -0.06 0.63
N GLY A 23 -4.39 0.46 0.64
CA GLY A 23 -3.93 1.46 -0.31
C GLY A 23 -3.31 2.71 0.32
N ASN A 24 -2.63 3.50 -0.52
CA ASN A 24 -1.94 4.72 -0.11
C ASN A 24 -2.75 5.97 -0.48
N TYR A 25 -3.92 6.15 0.13
CA TYR A 25 -4.81 7.29 -0.17
C TYR A 25 -4.48 8.58 0.57
N HIS A 26 -3.39 8.62 1.34
CA HIS A 26 -3.01 9.80 2.13
C HIS A 26 -2.97 11.09 1.28
N GLY A 27 -2.50 11.03 0.03
CA GLY A 27 -2.50 12.21 -0.86
C GLY A 27 -3.90 12.73 -1.26
N LYS A 28 -4.95 11.91 -1.17
CA LYS A 28 -6.34 12.28 -1.50
C LYS A 28 -7.23 12.46 -0.27
N LEU A 29 -6.92 11.76 0.82
CA LEU A 29 -7.76 11.69 2.02
C LEU A 29 -7.12 12.33 3.25
N GLY A 30 -5.84 12.71 3.18
CA GLY A 30 -5.05 13.15 4.32
C GLY A 30 -5.12 12.12 5.45
N ASP A 31 -5.47 12.58 6.64
CA ASP A 31 -5.55 11.77 7.85
C ASP A 31 -6.96 11.23 8.13
N LEU A 32 -7.91 11.40 7.20
CA LEU A 32 -9.29 10.96 7.40
C LEU A 32 -9.38 9.50 7.87
N VAL A 33 -8.67 8.60 7.18
CA VAL A 33 -8.65 7.17 7.53
C VAL A 33 -7.96 6.95 8.88
N TRP A 34 -6.84 7.62 9.11
CA TRP A 34 -6.02 7.45 10.31
C TRP A 34 -6.67 8.03 11.57
N SER A 35 -7.54 9.02 11.43
CA SER A 35 -8.32 9.58 12.53
C SER A 35 -9.37 8.62 13.10
N ARG A 36 -9.74 7.59 12.34
CA ARG A 36 -10.75 6.59 12.73
C ARG A 36 -10.22 5.17 12.82
N ALA A 37 -9.03 4.91 12.27
CA ALA A 37 -8.38 3.62 12.41
C ALA A 37 -8.03 3.37 13.88
N ASP A 38 -8.07 2.10 14.27
CA ASP A 38 -7.45 1.60 15.49
C ASP A 38 -6.06 1.01 15.20
N THR A 39 -5.87 0.44 14.01
CA THR A 39 -4.68 -0.35 13.67
C THR A 39 -4.14 0.00 12.29
N VAL A 40 -2.81 0.08 12.18
CA VAL A 40 -2.09 0.21 10.90
C VAL A 40 -1.18 -1.00 10.72
N VAL A 41 -1.53 -1.85 9.77
CA VAL A 41 -0.66 -2.97 9.34
C VAL A 41 0.24 -2.50 8.21
N TRP A 42 1.54 -2.38 8.50
CA TRP A 42 2.54 -1.91 7.56
C TRP A 42 3.52 -3.01 7.16
N LEU A 43 3.51 -3.35 5.87
CA LEU A 43 4.48 -4.27 5.26
C LEU A 43 5.77 -3.52 4.87
N ASP A 44 6.75 -3.47 5.78
CA ASP A 44 8.07 -2.86 5.58
C ASP A 44 9.10 -3.87 5.06
N LEU A 45 8.81 -4.48 3.91
CA LEU A 45 9.72 -5.45 3.31
C LEU A 45 11.01 -4.78 2.80
N PRO A 46 12.17 -5.45 2.90
CA PRO A 46 13.44 -4.96 2.36
C PRO A 46 13.33 -4.64 0.87
N ARG A 47 13.93 -3.52 0.45
CA ARG A 47 13.89 -3.05 -0.94
C ARG A 47 14.25 -4.14 -1.97
N PRO A 48 15.32 -4.95 -1.81
CA PRO A 48 15.65 -6.00 -2.77
C PRO A 48 14.51 -7.01 -2.97
N LEU A 49 13.81 -7.35 -1.89
CA LEU A 49 12.69 -8.29 -1.91
C LEU A 49 11.47 -7.68 -2.61
N VAL A 50 11.17 -6.40 -2.35
CA VAL A 50 10.09 -5.67 -3.04
C VAL A 50 10.39 -5.58 -4.54
N MET A 51 11.61 -5.19 -4.91
CA MET A 51 12.00 -5.05 -6.32
C MET A 51 11.94 -6.38 -7.07
N ARG A 52 12.42 -7.48 -6.47
CA ARG A 52 12.31 -8.82 -7.07
C ARG A 52 10.86 -9.18 -7.37
N GLN A 53 9.95 -8.95 -6.43
CA GLN A 53 8.52 -9.26 -6.60
C GLN A 53 7.87 -8.41 -7.69
N ILE A 54 8.15 -7.10 -7.70
CA ILE A 54 7.59 -6.18 -8.69
C ILE A 54 8.09 -6.54 -10.09
N ILE A 55 9.40 -6.71 -10.27
CA ILE A 55 9.99 -7.07 -11.56
C ILE A 55 9.41 -8.40 -12.08
N THR A 56 9.39 -9.45 -11.24
CA THR A 56 8.86 -10.76 -11.64
C THR A 56 7.40 -10.67 -12.06
N ARG A 57 6.57 -9.94 -11.29
CA ARG A 57 5.15 -9.76 -11.58
C ARG A 57 4.93 -8.95 -12.86
N THR A 58 5.70 -7.89 -13.05
CA THR A 58 5.56 -7.00 -14.19
C THR A 58 6.01 -7.66 -15.48
N VAL A 59 7.10 -8.44 -15.46
CA VAL A 59 7.52 -9.26 -16.61
C VAL A 59 6.44 -10.30 -16.95
N GLY A 60 5.93 -11.02 -15.96
CA GLY A 60 4.88 -12.02 -16.19
C GLY A 60 3.59 -11.43 -16.78
N ARG A 61 3.19 -10.22 -16.34
CA ARG A 61 2.02 -9.52 -16.87
C ARG A 61 2.23 -9.01 -18.30
N ALA A 62 3.40 -8.46 -18.60
CA ALA A 62 3.74 -8.01 -19.94
C ALA A 62 3.73 -9.17 -20.94
N LEU A 63 4.26 -10.33 -20.54
CA LEU A 63 4.28 -11.54 -21.37
C LEU A 63 2.88 -12.14 -21.61
N THR A 64 1.99 -12.03 -20.62
CA THR A 64 0.63 -12.59 -20.69
C THR A 64 -0.41 -11.61 -21.25
N GLY A 65 -0.03 -10.34 -21.45
CA GLY A 65 -0.97 -9.27 -21.85
C GLY A 65 -2.12 -9.07 -20.87
N ARG A 66 -1.92 -9.44 -19.59
CA ARG A 66 -2.98 -9.47 -18.58
C ARG A 66 -3.49 -8.05 -18.31
N GLU A 67 -4.80 -7.87 -18.48
CA GLU A 67 -5.49 -6.66 -18.04
C GLU A 67 -5.55 -6.62 -16.50
N LEU A 68 -5.26 -5.47 -15.92
CA LEU A 68 -5.22 -5.25 -14.49
C LEU A 68 -6.53 -4.70 -13.95
N TRP A 69 -6.79 -3.43 -14.24
CA TRP A 69 -7.96 -2.68 -13.84
C TRP A 69 -8.20 -1.59 -14.88
N ASN A 70 -9.45 -1.26 -15.16
CA ASN A 70 -9.83 -0.17 -16.08
C ASN A 70 -9.16 -0.27 -17.48
N GLY A 71 -9.00 -1.45 -18.07
CA GLY A 71 -8.32 -1.59 -19.37
C GLY A 71 -6.79 -1.51 -19.30
N ASN A 72 -6.20 -1.30 -18.13
CA ASN A 72 -4.77 -1.09 -17.99
C ASN A 72 -3.99 -2.38 -18.28
N ARG A 73 -3.03 -2.30 -19.21
CA ARG A 73 -2.09 -3.37 -19.57
C ARG A 73 -0.68 -2.86 -19.40
N GLU A 74 0.19 -3.69 -18.82
CA GLU A 74 1.60 -3.34 -18.66
C GLU A 74 2.34 -3.53 -20.01
N ASP A 75 2.73 -2.42 -20.65
CA ASP A 75 3.60 -2.43 -21.84
C ASP A 75 5.06 -2.64 -21.42
N TRP A 76 5.74 -3.58 -22.06
CA TRP A 76 7.16 -3.89 -21.85
C TRP A 76 8.07 -2.66 -22.07
N ARG A 77 7.69 -1.71 -22.95
CA ARG A 77 8.43 -0.47 -23.16
C ARG A 77 8.43 0.43 -21.95
N ASN A 78 7.30 0.49 -21.23
CA ASN A 78 7.15 1.30 -20.04
C ASN A 78 7.97 0.74 -18.87
N MET A 79 8.24 -0.57 -18.85
CA MET A 79 9.08 -1.20 -17.82
C MET A 79 10.55 -0.73 -17.88
N LEU A 80 11.08 -0.53 -19.08
CA LEU A 80 12.46 -0.10 -19.33
C LEU A 80 12.65 1.42 -19.14
N SER A 81 11.57 2.16 -18.97
CA SER A 81 11.64 3.59 -18.73
C SER A 81 12.25 3.90 -17.37
N LEU A 82 13.12 4.92 -17.33
CA LEU A 82 13.62 5.52 -16.09
C LEU A 82 12.68 6.61 -15.55
N ASP A 83 11.53 6.82 -16.19
CA ASP A 83 10.50 7.75 -15.75
C ASP A 83 9.58 7.06 -14.73
N PRO A 84 9.52 7.52 -13.46
CA PRO A 84 8.63 6.98 -12.44
C PRO A 84 7.14 7.11 -12.77
N GLU A 85 6.74 8.00 -13.69
CA GLU A 85 5.35 8.11 -14.11
C GLU A 85 4.96 7.02 -15.12
N ARG A 86 5.95 6.46 -15.82
CA ARG A 86 5.74 5.42 -16.84
C ARG A 86 6.09 4.03 -16.33
N SER A 87 7.12 3.91 -15.50
CA SER A 87 7.64 2.62 -15.03
C SER A 87 7.24 2.36 -13.59
N VAL A 88 6.41 1.33 -13.38
CA VAL A 88 6.07 0.84 -12.03
C VAL A 88 7.31 0.39 -11.25
N ILE A 89 8.35 -0.09 -11.94
CA ILE A 89 9.62 -0.49 -11.34
C ILE A 89 10.34 0.75 -10.81
N MET A 90 10.48 1.79 -11.63
CA MET A 90 11.14 3.03 -11.21
C MET A 90 10.34 3.77 -10.15
N TRP A 91 9.02 3.80 -10.27
CA TRP A 91 8.12 4.30 -9.24
C TRP A 91 8.33 3.59 -7.91
N ALA A 92 8.34 2.26 -7.90
CA ALA A 92 8.53 1.51 -6.67
C ALA A 92 9.92 1.77 -6.05
N TRP A 93 10.95 1.87 -6.88
CA TRP A 93 12.30 2.19 -6.43
C TRP A 93 12.39 3.55 -5.75
N THR A 94 11.86 4.58 -6.40
CA THR A 94 11.91 5.98 -5.92
C THR A 94 10.99 6.21 -4.72
N THR A 95 9.84 5.53 -4.66
CA THR A 95 8.89 5.70 -3.56
C THR A 95 9.20 4.85 -2.32
N HIS A 96 9.97 3.76 -2.44
CA HIS A 96 10.24 2.85 -1.31
C HIS A 96 10.82 3.57 -0.09
N ALA A 97 11.93 4.30 -0.26
CA ALA A 97 12.60 4.99 0.84
C ALA A 97 11.72 6.11 1.43
N ARG A 98 11.02 6.87 0.57
CA ARG A 98 10.12 7.94 0.98
C ARG A 98 8.94 7.41 1.79
N ASN A 99 8.31 6.34 1.32
CA ASN A 99 7.19 5.72 2.02
C ASN A 99 7.66 5.17 3.37
N ARG A 100 8.80 4.49 3.41
CA ARG A 100 9.38 4.00 4.67
C ARG A 100 9.64 5.12 5.66
N ALA A 101 10.24 6.22 5.23
CA ALA A 101 10.47 7.39 6.08
C ALA A 101 9.15 7.96 6.63
N ARG A 102 8.12 8.09 5.78
CA ARG A 102 6.79 8.56 6.17
C ARG A 102 6.16 7.68 7.26
N TYR A 103 6.12 6.36 7.06
CA TYR A 103 5.52 5.44 8.03
C TYR A 103 6.30 5.37 9.34
N LEU A 104 7.64 5.52 9.29
CA LEU A 104 8.46 5.65 10.51
C LEU A 104 8.14 6.93 11.29
N ALA A 105 8.03 8.07 10.60
CA ALA A 105 7.69 9.34 11.23
C ALA A 105 6.30 9.26 11.87
N ALA A 106 5.33 8.73 11.14
CA ALA A 106 3.97 8.46 11.63
C ALA A 106 3.94 7.57 12.87
N GLN A 107 4.67 6.44 12.87
CA GLN A 107 4.72 5.54 14.01
C GLN A 107 5.28 6.21 15.28
N ALA A 108 6.13 7.23 15.12
CA ALA A 108 6.73 7.98 16.22
C ALA A 108 5.94 9.26 16.60
N ASP A 109 4.90 9.63 15.85
CA ASP A 109 4.17 10.87 16.04
C ASP A 109 3.14 10.74 17.17
N PRO A 110 3.20 11.60 18.21
CA PRO A 110 2.21 11.61 19.28
C PRO A 110 0.76 11.81 18.80
N ALA A 111 0.54 12.43 17.64
CA ALA A 111 -0.78 12.61 17.04
C ALA A 111 -1.44 11.27 16.65
N TYR A 112 -0.64 10.21 16.46
CA TYR A 112 -1.10 8.88 16.07
C TYR A 112 -0.98 7.85 17.20
N ARG A 113 -0.87 8.30 18.45
CA ARG A 113 -0.75 7.41 19.63
C ARG A 113 -1.92 6.46 19.84
N HIS A 114 -3.08 6.74 19.25
CA HIS A 114 -4.26 5.88 19.30
C HIS A 114 -4.18 4.72 18.30
N LEU A 115 -3.24 4.77 17.35
CA LEU A 115 -3.03 3.71 16.37
C LEU A 115 -2.08 2.64 16.91
N GLU A 116 -2.50 1.39 16.82
CA GLU A 116 -1.62 0.23 16.94
C GLU A 116 -0.87 0.01 15.62
N PHE A 117 0.46 0.19 15.63
CA PHE A 117 1.29 -0.06 14.45
C PHE A 117 1.86 -1.48 14.44
N ILE A 118 1.39 -2.29 13.49
CA ILE A 118 1.90 -3.64 13.25
C ILE A 118 2.84 -3.60 12.04
N ARG A 119 4.14 -3.62 12.30
CA ARG A 119 5.17 -3.55 11.26
C ARG A 119 5.75 -4.93 10.95
N ALA A 120 5.40 -5.48 9.79
CA ALA A 120 5.97 -6.73 9.30
C ALA A 120 7.09 -6.46 8.29
N ARG A 121 8.31 -6.91 8.60
CA ARG A 121 9.51 -6.74 7.77
C ARG A 121 9.83 -7.96 6.91
N SER A 122 9.02 -9.02 7.01
CA SER A 122 9.17 -10.21 6.19
C SER A 122 7.84 -10.88 5.90
N HIS A 123 7.80 -11.72 4.86
CA HIS A 123 6.63 -12.56 4.58
C HIS A 123 6.34 -13.53 5.72
N ARG A 124 7.36 -13.99 6.44
CA ARG A 124 7.19 -14.83 7.63
C ARG A 124 6.48 -14.07 8.76
N GLU A 125 6.88 -12.83 9.04
CA GLU A 125 6.21 -11.98 10.03
C GLU A 125 4.76 -11.68 9.61
N THR A 126 4.53 -11.44 8.32
CA THR A 126 3.17 -11.25 7.78
C THR A 126 2.31 -12.50 7.96
N ALA A 127 2.85 -13.68 7.64
CA ALA A 127 2.14 -14.95 7.81
C ALA A 127 1.88 -15.27 9.29
N ALA A 128 2.83 -15.00 10.17
CA ALA A 128 2.65 -15.18 11.61
C ALA A 128 1.55 -14.27 12.17
N PHE A 129 1.49 -13.01 11.73
CA PHE A 129 0.43 -12.09 12.08
C PHE A 129 -0.94 -12.60 11.62
N LEU A 130 -1.07 -13.01 10.34
CA LEU A 130 -2.31 -13.56 9.81
C LEU A 130 -2.78 -14.82 10.55
N ALA A 131 -1.85 -15.71 10.89
CA ALA A 131 -2.16 -16.92 11.67
C ALA A 131 -2.64 -16.59 13.10
N GLY A 132 -2.11 -15.52 13.71
CA GLY A 132 -2.56 -15.04 15.02
C GLY A 132 -3.98 -14.45 15.00
N CYS A 133 -4.41 -13.84 13.89
CA CYS A 133 -5.77 -13.34 13.71
C CYS A 133 -6.79 -14.48 13.55
N ALA A 134 -6.44 -15.54 12.82
CA ALA A 134 -7.32 -16.69 12.58
C ALA A 134 -7.59 -17.54 13.83
N GLY A 135 -6.84 -17.35 14.92
CA GLY A 135 -7.06 -18.02 16.20
C GLY A 135 -7.96 -17.26 17.18
N HIS A 136 -8.50 -16.10 16.77
CA HIS A 136 -9.37 -15.23 17.57
C HIS A 136 -10.80 -15.12 16.99
N GLU A 137 -11.27 -16.17 16.30
CA GLU A 137 -12.67 -16.37 15.91
C GLU A 137 -13.28 -17.52 16.73
#